data_AF-A3VFB3-F1
#
_entry.id   AF-A3VFB3-F1
#
_cell.length_a   1.000
_cell.length_b   1.000
_cell.length_c   1.000
_cell.angle_alpha   90.00
_cell.angle_beta   90.00
_cell.angle_gamma   90.00
#
_symmetry.space_group_name_H-M   'P 1'
#
loop_
_entity.id
_entity.type
_entity.pdbx_description
1 polymer ?
#
loop_
_entity_poly.entity_id
_entity_poly.type
_entity_poly.pdbx_seq_one_letter_code
_entity_poly.pdbx_strand_id
1 'polypeptide(L)'
;MKLNELRDNPGAAKKRMRVGRGPGSGKGKMGGRGIKGQKSRSGVAINGYEGGQMPLYQRLPKRGFNKPNRKKFAVVNLGIIQKFIDAKKLSGDITEDALVEAGVVRRKLDGVRVLAKGEYSAKANITVTGASKSAVEAVEKAGGKLTTTAAAAE
;
A
#
# COMPACT_ATOMS: atom_id res chain seq x y z
N MET A 1 -39.89 -1.94 2.00
CA MET A 1 -39.07 -1.00 2.80
C MET A 1 -39.51 0.40 2.41
N LYS A 2 -40.13 1.14 3.32
CA LYS A 2 -40.57 2.52 3.03
C LYS A 2 -39.37 3.46 3.19
N LEU A 3 -39.37 4.59 2.48
CA LEU A 3 -38.26 5.56 2.52
C LEU A 3 -37.95 6.09 3.94
N ASN A 4 -38.95 6.12 4.82
CA ASN A 4 -38.84 6.57 6.21
C ASN A 4 -38.28 5.52 7.19
N GLU A 5 -38.10 4.28 6.75
CA GLU A 5 -37.62 3.16 7.58
C GLU A 5 -36.14 2.85 7.33
N LEU A 6 -35.49 3.59 6.42
CA LEU A 6 -34.07 3.46 6.11
C LEU A 6 -33.23 3.93 7.30
N ARG A 7 -32.42 3.02 7.83
CA ARG A 7 -31.41 3.32 8.84
C ARG A 7 -30.13 2.59 8.50
N ASP A 8 -29.01 3.18 8.89
CA ASP A 8 -27.70 2.56 8.75
C ASP A 8 -27.51 1.44 9.79
N ASN A 9 -26.50 0.60 9.57
CA ASN A 9 -26.13 -0.45 10.51
C ASN A 9 -25.74 0.15 11.87
N PRO A 10 -26.14 -0.46 12.99
CA PRO A 10 -25.75 0.03 14.32
C PRO A 10 -24.23 0.21 14.44
N GLY A 11 -23.80 1.44 14.76
CA GLY A 11 -22.38 1.80 14.91
C GLY A 11 -21.69 2.35 13.66
N ALA A 12 -22.33 2.33 12.49
CA ALA A 12 -21.78 2.93 11.27
C ALA A 12 -21.59 4.46 11.41
N ALA A 13 -22.54 5.15 12.07
CA ALA A 13 -22.44 6.57 12.39
C ALA A 13 -22.22 6.79 13.89
N LYS A 14 -21.10 7.42 14.26
CA LYS A 14 -20.83 7.86 15.64
C LYS A 14 -21.49 9.20 15.92
N LYS A 15 -22.17 9.33 17.06
CA LYS A 15 -22.77 10.60 17.50
C LYS A 15 -21.67 11.65 17.71
N ARG A 16 -21.78 12.78 17.01
CA ARG A 16 -20.83 13.90 17.15
C ARG A 16 -20.95 14.54 18.53
N MET A 17 -19.82 14.71 19.20
CA MET A 17 -19.73 15.51 20.43
C MET A 17 -19.72 17.01 20.09
N ARG A 18 -20.73 17.74 20.55
CA ARG A 18 -20.81 19.21 20.39
C ARG A 18 -20.14 19.88 21.58
N VAL A 19 -18.98 20.48 21.35
CA VAL A 19 -18.18 21.15 22.37
C VAL A 19 -18.86 22.45 22.84
N GLY A 20 -18.76 22.78 24.13
CA GLY A 20 -19.30 24.02 24.70
C GLY A 20 -20.83 24.04 24.80
N ARG A 21 -21.45 22.94 25.24
CA ARG A 21 -22.91 22.81 25.40
C ARG A 21 -23.29 22.39 26.83
N GLY A 22 -22.90 23.19 27.80
CA GLY A 22 -23.25 23.01 29.22
C GLY A 22 -22.39 21.98 29.96
N PRO A 23 -22.40 21.99 31.31
CA PRO A 23 -21.52 21.16 32.14
C PRO A 23 -21.80 19.65 32.01
N GLY A 24 -23.06 19.24 31.89
CA GLY A 24 -23.45 17.82 31.73
C GLY A 24 -23.02 17.17 30.41
N SER A 25 -22.50 17.95 29.45
CA SER A 25 -22.01 17.43 28.16
C SER A 25 -20.59 16.83 28.20
N GLY A 26 -19.89 16.91 29.34
CA GLY A 26 -18.50 16.47 29.50
C GLY A 26 -17.45 17.41 28.89
N LYS A 27 -17.79 18.18 27.85
CA LYS A 27 -16.93 19.22 27.24
C LYS A 27 -17.57 20.60 27.26
N GLY A 28 -18.16 20.97 28.39
CA GLY A 28 -18.81 22.26 28.62
C GLY A 28 -17.82 23.39 28.87
N LYS A 29 -17.42 23.58 30.13
CA LYS A 29 -16.72 24.76 30.65
C LYS A 29 -15.44 25.13 29.86
N MET A 30 -14.57 24.16 29.61
CA MET A 30 -13.26 24.39 28.97
C MET A 30 -13.16 23.85 27.55
N GLY A 31 -14.24 23.25 27.02
CA GLY A 31 -14.26 22.64 25.70
C GLY A 31 -13.19 21.57 25.43
N GLY A 32 -12.56 21.01 26.48
CA GLY A 32 -11.44 20.07 26.38
C GLY A 32 -10.07 20.72 26.14
N ARG A 33 -9.93 22.05 26.27
CA ARG A 33 -8.66 22.77 26.01
C ARG A 33 -7.84 23.11 27.26
N GLY A 34 -8.33 22.80 28.46
CA GLY A 34 -7.70 23.19 29.72
C GLY A 34 -8.02 24.64 30.14
N ILE A 35 -7.22 25.22 31.03
CA ILE A 35 -7.47 26.54 31.65
C ILE A 35 -6.95 27.69 30.78
N LYS A 36 -5.94 28.44 31.21
CA LYS A 36 -5.39 29.60 30.51
C LYS A 36 -3.99 29.22 30.04
N GLY A 37 -3.80 29.08 28.74
CA GLY A 37 -2.50 28.79 28.14
C GLY A 37 -2.52 28.98 26.62
N GLN A 38 -1.36 28.88 25.97
CA GLN A 38 -1.24 29.13 24.53
C GLN A 38 -2.23 28.29 23.71
N LYS A 39 -2.27 26.96 23.92
CA LYS A 39 -3.19 26.02 23.22
C LYS A 39 -4.69 26.23 23.51
N SER A 40 -5.04 27.05 24.51
CA SER A 40 -6.44 27.38 24.82
C SER A 40 -7.00 28.51 23.95
N ARG A 41 -6.13 29.33 23.34
CA ARG A 41 -6.48 30.48 22.50
C ARG A 41 -6.81 30.05 21.07
N SER A 42 -7.58 30.86 20.35
CA SER A 42 -7.92 30.63 18.94
C SER A 42 -6.70 30.78 18.02
N GLY A 43 -6.59 29.92 17.01
CA GLY A 43 -5.59 30.06 15.93
C GLY A 43 -4.19 29.51 16.24
N VAL A 44 -3.95 28.96 17.43
CA VAL A 44 -2.63 28.40 17.77
C VAL A 44 -2.42 27.05 17.09
N ALA A 45 -1.36 26.95 16.29
CA ALA A 45 -0.86 25.72 15.70
C ALA A 45 0.61 25.51 16.09
N ILE A 46 0.88 24.46 16.87
CA ILE A 46 2.23 24.08 17.30
C ILE A 46 2.53 22.75 16.61
N ASN A 47 3.09 22.81 15.40
CA ASN A 47 3.33 21.62 14.58
C ASN A 47 4.69 20.98 14.92
N GLY A 48 5.78 21.60 14.47
CA GLY A 48 7.16 21.10 14.65
C GLY A 48 7.97 21.91 15.66
N TYR A 49 7.33 22.68 16.53
CA TYR A 49 8.02 23.49 17.54
C TYR A 49 8.29 22.64 18.79
N GLU A 50 9.58 22.49 19.13
CA GLU A 50 10.06 21.66 20.24
C GLU A 50 10.43 22.49 21.47
N GLY A 51 9.68 23.57 21.75
CA GLY A 51 9.87 24.36 22.98
C GLY A 51 11.07 25.30 22.97
N GLY A 52 11.65 25.59 21.80
CA GLY A 52 12.83 26.46 21.63
C GLY A 52 14.11 25.71 21.29
N GLN A 53 14.11 24.37 21.42
CA GLN A 53 15.19 23.52 20.90
C GLN A 53 15.19 23.51 19.36
N MET A 54 16.36 23.32 18.74
CA MET A 54 16.46 23.07 17.30
C MET A 54 15.63 21.82 16.93
N PRO A 55 14.64 21.94 16.02
CA PRO A 55 13.78 20.82 15.67
C PRO A 55 14.54 19.64 15.06
N LEU A 56 14.00 18.42 15.22
CA LEU A 56 14.66 17.20 14.74
C LEU A 56 15.01 17.24 13.23
N TYR A 57 14.14 17.83 12.40
CA TYR A 57 14.35 17.96 10.96
C TYR A 57 15.47 18.94 10.56
N GLN A 58 15.92 19.78 11.49
CA GLN A 58 17.11 20.65 11.32
C GLN A 58 18.36 20.02 11.95
N ARG A 59 18.21 19.26 13.04
CA ARG A 59 19.32 18.58 13.72
C ARG A 59 19.92 17.47 12.86
N LEU A 60 19.10 16.73 12.12
CA LEU A 60 19.56 15.63 11.29
C LEU A 60 20.01 16.14 9.91
N PRO A 61 21.16 15.66 9.39
CA PRO A 61 21.58 16.01 8.04
C PRO A 61 20.61 15.43 7.01
N LYS A 62 20.38 16.15 5.92
CA LYS A 62 19.70 15.60 4.74
C LYS A 62 20.60 14.52 4.13
N ARG A 63 20.06 13.34 3.88
CA ARG A 63 20.81 12.20 3.33
C ARG A 63 20.20 11.72 2.03
N GLY A 64 21.06 11.43 1.06
CA GLY A 64 20.69 10.88 -0.24
C GLY A 64 19.98 11.87 -1.16
N PHE A 65 19.44 11.34 -2.25
CA PHE A 65 18.64 12.06 -3.24
C PHE A 65 17.53 11.15 -3.76
N ASN A 66 16.46 11.75 -4.26
CA ASN A 66 15.42 10.99 -4.96
C ASN A 66 15.78 10.88 -6.44
N LYS A 67 16.02 9.66 -6.94
CA LYS A 67 16.30 9.41 -8.37
C LYS A 67 15.11 9.87 -9.24
N PRO A 68 15.27 10.87 -10.13
CA PRO A 68 14.16 11.43 -10.90
C PRO A 68 13.46 10.40 -11.81
N ASN A 69 14.25 9.58 -12.51
CA ASN A 69 13.77 8.58 -13.47
C ASN A 69 13.79 7.17 -12.87
N ARG A 70 13.21 7.01 -11.68
CA ARG A 70 13.12 5.69 -11.03
C ARG A 70 11.96 4.90 -11.63
N LYS A 71 12.29 3.87 -12.42
CA LYS A 71 11.31 2.87 -12.90
C LYS A 71 10.65 2.16 -11.70
N LYS A 72 9.33 2.06 -11.73
CA LYS A 72 8.49 1.35 -10.76
C LYS A 72 7.92 0.11 -11.43
N PHE A 73 8.31 -1.06 -10.92
CA PHE A 73 7.80 -2.33 -11.40
C PHE A 73 6.64 -2.82 -10.53
N ALA A 74 5.68 -3.49 -11.14
CA ALA A 74 4.69 -4.26 -10.41
C ALA A 74 5.33 -5.56 -9.92
N VAL A 75 5.43 -5.73 -8.61
CA VAL A 75 6.13 -6.88 -8.01
C VAL A 75 5.15 -8.00 -7.72
N VAL A 76 5.45 -9.20 -8.22
CA VAL A 76 4.66 -10.42 -8.01
C VAL A 76 5.54 -11.53 -7.50
N ASN A 77 5.01 -12.36 -6.60
CA ASN A 77 5.71 -13.53 -6.10
C ASN A 77 5.17 -14.81 -6.73
N LEU A 78 6.04 -15.81 -6.94
CA LEU A 78 5.67 -17.09 -7.53
C LEU A 78 4.52 -17.79 -6.78
N GLY A 79 4.49 -17.72 -5.45
CA GLY A 79 3.39 -18.33 -4.68
C GLY A 79 2.02 -17.69 -4.92
N ILE A 80 1.95 -16.43 -5.38
CA ILE A 80 0.68 -15.82 -5.81
C ILE A 80 0.30 -16.37 -7.18
N ILE A 81 1.25 -16.46 -8.11
CA ILE A 81 1.02 -17.02 -9.44
C ILE A 81 0.50 -18.46 -9.32
N GLN A 82 1.13 -19.28 -8.48
CA GLN A 82 0.69 -20.66 -8.19
C GLN A 82 -0.77 -20.70 -7.74
N LYS A 83 -1.17 -19.86 -6.78
CA LYS A 83 -2.58 -19.81 -6.32
C LYS A 83 -3.58 -19.49 -7.43
N PHE A 84 -3.20 -18.64 -8.37
CA PHE A 84 -4.07 -18.29 -9.50
C PHE A 84 -4.08 -19.38 -10.57
N ILE A 85 -3.00 -20.14 -10.73
CA ILE A 85 -2.97 -21.36 -11.56
C ILE A 85 -3.86 -22.44 -10.93
N ASP A 86 -3.74 -22.68 -9.61
CA ASP A 86 -4.56 -23.66 -8.89
C ASP A 86 -6.05 -23.30 -8.96
N ALA A 87 -6.37 -22.00 -8.89
CA ALA A 87 -7.72 -21.47 -9.08
C ALA A 87 -8.19 -21.48 -10.55
N LYS A 88 -7.40 -22.02 -11.49
CA LYS A 88 -7.67 -22.07 -12.94
C LYS A 88 -7.95 -20.71 -13.58
N LYS A 89 -7.44 -19.63 -12.98
CA LYS A 89 -7.53 -18.26 -13.52
C LYS A 89 -6.35 -17.91 -14.42
N LEU A 90 -5.28 -18.71 -14.35
CA LEU A 90 -4.12 -18.62 -15.21
C LEU A 90 -3.80 -20.02 -15.76
N SER A 91 -3.62 -20.13 -17.07
CA SER A 91 -3.24 -21.37 -17.74
C SER A 91 -2.41 -21.08 -18.98
N GLY A 92 -1.38 -21.89 -19.25
CA GLY A 92 -0.55 -21.77 -20.45
C GLY A 92 0.54 -20.71 -20.33
N ASP A 93 0.68 -19.87 -21.35
CA ASP A 93 1.69 -18.81 -21.44
C ASP A 93 1.25 -17.56 -20.65
N ILE A 94 1.94 -17.32 -19.54
CA ILE A 94 1.66 -16.22 -18.61
C ILE A 94 2.42 -14.98 -19.08
N THR A 95 1.71 -14.13 -19.82
CA THR A 95 2.17 -12.80 -20.23
C THR A 95 1.85 -11.73 -19.18
N GLU A 96 2.46 -10.56 -19.28
CA GLU A 96 2.12 -9.45 -18.39
C GLU A 96 0.66 -9.00 -18.52
N ASP A 97 0.06 -9.10 -19.71
CA ASP A 97 -1.37 -8.79 -19.91
C ASP A 97 -2.25 -9.83 -19.21
N ALA A 98 -1.93 -11.11 -19.35
CA ALA A 98 -2.64 -12.19 -18.66
C ALA A 98 -2.59 -12.03 -17.14
N LEU A 99 -1.47 -11.55 -16.57
CA LEU A 99 -1.37 -11.26 -15.14
C LEU A 99 -2.27 -10.10 -14.69
N VAL A 100 -2.53 -9.12 -15.56
CA VAL A 100 -3.44 -8.01 -15.25
C VAL A 100 -4.89 -8.44 -15.39
N GLU A 101 -5.23 -9.14 -16.47
CA GLU A 101 -6.58 -9.65 -16.74
C GLU A 101 -7.04 -10.65 -15.67
N ALA A 102 -6.14 -11.57 -15.27
CA ALA A 102 -6.42 -12.51 -14.19
C ALA A 102 -6.54 -11.83 -12.82
N GLY A 103 -6.14 -10.55 -12.69
CA GLY A 103 -6.18 -9.80 -11.44
C GLY A 103 -5.04 -10.13 -10.46
N VAL A 104 -3.97 -10.78 -10.93
CA VAL A 104 -2.75 -10.98 -10.12
C VAL A 104 -2.07 -9.64 -9.87
N VAL A 105 -2.10 -8.75 -10.87
CA VAL A 105 -1.55 -7.41 -10.79
C VAL A 105 -2.61 -6.40 -11.22
N ARG A 106 -2.73 -5.28 -10.51
CA ARG A 106 -3.69 -4.23 -10.89
C ARG A 106 -3.34 -3.54 -12.23
N ARG A 107 -2.05 -3.32 -12.50
CA ARG A 107 -1.50 -2.65 -13.71
C ARG A 107 0.00 -2.91 -13.82
N LYS A 108 0.53 -2.90 -15.05
CA LYS A 108 1.94 -3.21 -15.34
C LYS A 108 2.96 -2.18 -14.82
N LEU A 109 2.57 -0.95 -14.53
CA LEU A 109 3.50 0.16 -14.23
C LEU A 109 4.57 0.28 -15.34
N ASP A 110 5.87 0.34 -15.00
CA ASP A 110 6.98 0.32 -15.97
C ASP A 110 7.42 -1.11 -16.35
N GLY A 111 6.65 -2.13 -15.95
CA GLY A 111 6.89 -3.56 -16.21
C GLY A 111 6.59 -4.44 -14.98
N VAL A 112 6.44 -5.76 -15.18
CA VAL A 112 6.22 -6.72 -14.10
C VAL A 112 7.54 -7.37 -13.68
N ARG A 113 7.77 -7.46 -12.37
CA ARG A 113 8.94 -8.12 -11.78
C ARG A 113 8.55 -9.30 -10.90
N VAL A 114 9.02 -10.49 -11.25
CA VAL A 114 8.72 -11.74 -10.55
C VAL A 114 9.79 -12.07 -9.50
N LEU A 115 9.36 -12.45 -8.30
CA LEU A 115 10.22 -12.81 -7.16
C LEU A 115 9.90 -14.21 -6.63
N ALA A 116 10.91 -14.84 -6.02
CA ALA A 116 10.88 -16.26 -5.62
C ALA A 116 10.25 -16.55 -4.24
N LYS A 117 9.26 -15.76 -3.80
CA LYS A 117 8.62 -16.02 -2.51
C LYS A 117 7.43 -16.98 -2.66
N GLY A 118 7.46 -18.07 -1.89
CA GLY A 118 6.42 -19.10 -1.88
C GLY A 118 6.74 -20.27 -2.80
N GLU A 119 6.04 -21.37 -2.59
CA GLU A 119 6.20 -22.60 -3.36
C GLU A 119 5.57 -22.47 -4.75
N TYR A 120 6.24 -23.07 -5.73
CA TYR A 120 5.82 -23.07 -7.12
C TYR A 120 6.13 -24.43 -7.72
N SER A 121 5.10 -25.10 -8.22
CA SER A 121 5.18 -26.46 -8.77
C SER A 121 4.54 -26.57 -10.14
N ALA A 122 3.83 -25.54 -10.61
CA ALA A 122 3.18 -25.52 -11.89
C ALA A 122 4.18 -25.40 -13.06
N LYS A 123 3.93 -26.18 -14.11
CA LYS A 123 4.61 -26.03 -15.40
C LYS A 123 3.93 -24.92 -16.19
N ALA A 124 4.54 -23.73 -16.21
CA ALA A 124 4.06 -22.61 -17.02
C ALA A 124 5.23 -21.83 -17.61
N ASN A 125 4.99 -21.22 -18.77
CA ASN A 125 5.92 -20.28 -19.38
C ASN A 125 5.55 -18.87 -18.91
N ILE A 126 6.48 -18.14 -18.31
CA ILE A 126 6.24 -16.79 -17.78
C ILE A 126 7.09 -15.79 -18.55
N THR A 127 6.45 -14.85 -19.25
CA THR A 127 7.12 -13.78 -20.00
C THR A 127 6.88 -12.44 -19.31
N VAL A 128 7.92 -11.86 -18.69
CA VAL A 128 7.82 -10.64 -17.87
C VAL A 128 9.00 -9.70 -18.10
N THR A 129 8.87 -8.43 -17.71
CA THR A 129 9.93 -7.42 -17.87
C THR A 129 11.15 -7.71 -17.01
N GLY A 130 10.99 -8.32 -15.83
CA GLY A 130 12.13 -8.73 -15.00
C GLY A 130 11.84 -9.87 -14.03
N ALA A 131 12.88 -10.56 -13.59
CA ALA A 131 12.78 -11.61 -12.57
C ALA A 131 14.02 -11.63 -11.66
N SER A 132 13.86 -12.14 -10.43
CA SER A 132 15.02 -12.46 -9.58
C SER A 132 15.67 -13.77 -10.03
N LYS A 133 16.99 -13.91 -9.85
CA LYS A 133 17.72 -15.15 -10.18
C LYS A 133 17.09 -16.39 -9.56
N SER A 134 16.77 -16.30 -8.27
CA SER A 134 16.06 -17.35 -7.53
C SER A 134 14.68 -17.70 -8.09
N ALA A 135 14.01 -16.76 -8.78
CA ALA A 135 12.69 -17.02 -9.35
C ALA A 135 12.82 -17.78 -10.67
N VAL A 136 13.83 -17.45 -11.47
CA VAL A 136 14.17 -18.20 -12.68
C VAL A 136 14.49 -19.65 -12.33
N GLU A 137 15.38 -19.87 -11.35
CA GLU A 137 15.76 -21.22 -10.89
C GLU A 137 14.56 -22.02 -10.35
N ALA A 138 13.66 -21.37 -9.59
CA ALA A 138 12.48 -22.03 -9.05
C ALA A 138 11.49 -22.46 -10.14
N VAL A 139 11.32 -21.64 -11.19
CA VAL A 139 10.44 -21.96 -12.33
C VAL A 139 11.06 -23.04 -13.22
N GLU A 140 12.36 -23.00 -13.45
CA GLU A 140 13.09 -24.05 -14.19
C GLU A 140 13.04 -25.40 -13.46
N LYS A 141 13.20 -25.42 -12.13
CA LYS A 141 13.04 -26.63 -11.30
C LYS A 141 11.64 -27.23 -11.40
N ALA A 142 10.60 -26.40 -11.53
CA ALA A 142 9.23 -26.85 -11.76
C ALA A 142 8.99 -27.35 -13.20
N GLY A 143 9.97 -27.20 -14.11
CA GLY A 143 9.87 -27.59 -15.52
C GLY A 143 9.16 -26.56 -16.40
N GLY A 144 9.06 -25.32 -15.95
CA GLY A 144 8.59 -24.17 -16.74
C GLY A 144 9.74 -23.35 -17.32
N LYS A 145 9.41 -22.27 -18.04
CA LYS A 145 10.40 -21.34 -18.61
C LYS A 145 10.06 -19.90 -18.22
N LEU A 146 11.00 -19.18 -17.62
CA LEU A 146 10.84 -17.75 -17.31
C LEU A 146 11.70 -16.92 -18.25
N THR A 147 11.09 -16.20 -19.19
CA THR A 147 11.78 -15.31 -20.12
C THR A 147 11.62 -13.84 -19.72
N THR A 148 12.73 -13.12 -19.62
CA THR A 148 12.72 -11.68 -19.37
C THR A 148 12.82 -10.88 -20.66
N THR A 149 11.89 -9.95 -20.90
CA THR A 149 11.86 -9.12 -22.13
C THR A 149 12.74 -7.87 -22.08
N ALA A 150 13.18 -7.43 -20.90
CA ALA A 150 14.19 -6.40 -20.79
C ALA A 150 15.60 -7.02 -20.86
N ALA A 151 16.40 -6.57 -21.83
CA ALA A 151 17.84 -6.84 -21.83
C ALA A 151 18.43 -6.43 -20.48
N ALA A 152 19.28 -7.28 -19.91
CA ALA A 152 20.02 -6.96 -18.70
C ALA A 152 20.76 -5.63 -18.95
N ALA A 153 20.35 -4.58 -18.24
CA ALA A 153 21.10 -3.34 -18.25
C ALA A 153 22.41 -3.62 -17.50
N GLU A 154 23.51 -3.65 -18.25
CA GLU A 154 24.89 -3.53 -17.74
C GLU A 154 25.05 -2.30 -16.84
#